data_AF-A0A385BU31-F1
#
_entry.id   AF-A0A385BU31-F1
#
_cell.length_a   1.000
_cell.length_b   1.000
_cell.length_c   1.000
_cell.angle_alpha   90.00
_cell.angle_beta   90.00
_cell.angle_gamma   90.00
#
_symmetry.space_group_name_H-M   'P 1'
#
loop_
_entity.id
_entity.type
_entity.pdbx_description
1 polymer ?
#
loop_
_entity_poly.entity_id
_entity_poly.type
_entity_poly.pdbx_seq_one_letter_code
_entity_poly.pdbx_strand_id
1 'polypeptide(L)'
;MENGLRINNEIADLIIKLCFSINELKKSLQPNNKEVLQFFTTYENIKNKMDEVLQAISARGMSKKIKETKAFVKNYLSIYSLLPTDFEKRDQTITTLDVIFNELSELDKLISNQL
;
A
#
# COMPACT_ATOMS: atom_id res chain seq x y z
N MET A 1 16.65 -26.25 -0.85
CA MET A 1 16.37 -25.34 -1.99
C MET A 1 14.87 -25.08 -2.16
N GLU A 2 13.97 -26.04 -1.92
CA GLU A 2 12.50 -25.85 -2.04
C GLU A 2 11.92 -24.73 -1.17
N ASN A 3 12.37 -24.58 0.09
CA ASN A 3 11.86 -23.51 0.96
C ASN A 3 12.16 -22.10 0.45
N GLY A 4 13.32 -21.88 -0.18
CA GLY A 4 13.67 -20.56 -0.73
C GLY A 4 12.82 -20.21 -1.96
N LEU A 5 12.58 -21.19 -2.84
CA LEU A 5 11.71 -21.01 -4.02
C LEU A 5 10.28 -20.69 -3.61
N ARG A 6 9.76 -21.39 -2.59
CA ARG A 6 8.40 -21.17 -2.07
C ARG A 6 8.24 -19.77 -1.48
N ILE A 7 9.16 -19.31 -0.63
CA ILE A 7 9.07 -17.97 -0.03
C ILE A 7 9.15 -16.88 -1.10
N ASN A 8 10.00 -17.06 -2.13
CA ASN A 8 10.10 -16.10 -3.23
C ASN A 8 8.79 -16.01 -4.05
N ASN A 9 8.10 -17.14 -4.26
CA ASN A 9 6.79 -17.14 -4.91
C ASN A 9 5.74 -16.44 -4.04
N GLU A 10 5.72 -16.70 -2.73
CA GLU A 10 4.82 -16.03 -1.79
C GLU A 10 5.04 -14.50 -1.79
N ILE A 11 6.30 -14.05 -1.83
CA ILE A 11 6.66 -12.63 -1.97
C ILE A 11 6.16 -12.05 -3.29
N ALA A 12 6.40 -12.74 -4.41
CA ALA A 12 5.99 -12.28 -5.74
C ALA A 12 4.46 -12.14 -5.84
N ASP A 13 3.72 -13.15 -5.35
CA ASP A 13 2.26 -13.13 -5.32
C ASP A 13 1.74 -11.96 -4.47
N LEU A 14 2.37 -11.70 -3.33
CA LEU A 14 1.98 -10.60 -2.45
C LEU A 14 2.27 -9.23 -3.06
N ILE A 15 3.37 -9.08 -3.79
CA ILE A 15 3.65 -7.87 -4.57
C ILE A 15 2.58 -7.65 -5.64
N ILE A 16 2.17 -8.70 -6.35
CA ILE A 16 1.11 -8.62 -7.36
C ILE A 16 -0.21 -8.19 -6.72
N LYS A 17 -0.57 -8.77 -5.56
CA LYS A 17 -1.76 -8.36 -4.79
C LYS A 17 -1.70 -6.89 -4.38
N LEU A 18 -0.57 -6.44 -3.83
CA LEU A 18 -0.36 -5.03 -3.49
C LEU A 18 -0.58 -4.10 -4.67
N CYS A 19 -0.06 -4.44 -5.86
CA CYS A 19 -0.27 -3.66 -7.07
C CYS A 19 -1.77 -3.57 -7.44
N PHE A 20 -2.52 -4.67 -7.29
CA PHE A 20 -3.97 -4.65 -7.52
C PHE A 20 -4.70 -3.81 -6.48
N SER A 21 -4.40 -3.96 -5.19
CA SER A 21 -5.00 -3.18 -4.09
C SER A 21 -4.74 -1.68 -4.25
N ILE A 22 -3.52 -1.29 -4.64
CA ILE A 22 -3.17 0.11 -4.96
C ILE A 22 -3.94 0.61 -6.19
N ASN A 23 -4.17 -0.23 -7.19
CA ASN A 23 -4.99 0.15 -8.34
C ASN A 23 -6.48 0.30 -7.99
N GLU A 24 -7.01 -0.48 -7.05
CA GLU A 24 -8.37 -0.28 -6.51
C GLU A 24 -8.51 1.06 -5.79
N LEU A 25 -7.45 1.52 -5.10
CA LEU A 25 -7.42 2.85 -4.46
C LEU A 25 -7.62 3.98 -5.49
N LYS A 26 -7.13 3.81 -6.72
CA LYS A 26 -7.39 4.77 -7.80
C LYS A 26 -8.89 4.93 -8.09
N LYS A 27 -9.64 3.82 -8.04
CA LYS A 27 -11.09 3.80 -8.32
C LYS A 27 -11.90 4.39 -7.15
N SER A 28 -11.47 4.13 -5.91
CA SER A 28 -12.11 4.71 -4.71
C SER A 28 -11.93 6.22 -4.61
N LEU A 29 -10.96 6.80 -5.34
CA LEU A 29 -10.65 8.22 -5.30
C LEU A 29 -11.11 9.01 -6.53
N GLN A 30 -11.77 8.39 -7.52
CA GLN A 30 -12.33 9.13 -8.65
C GLN A 30 -13.53 9.98 -8.18
N PRO A 31 -13.44 11.32 -8.12
CA PRO A 31 -14.57 12.15 -7.74
C PRO A 31 -15.38 12.50 -9.00
N ASN A 32 -16.70 12.68 -8.82
CA ASN A 32 -17.53 13.34 -9.84
C ASN A 32 -17.25 14.86 -9.92
N ASN A 33 -16.45 15.40 -8.99
CA ASN A 33 -16.25 16.85 -8.82
C ASN A 33 -14.77 17.24 -8.84
N LYS A 34 -14.40 18.17 -9.73
CA LYS A 34 -13.00 18.56 -10.05
C LYS A 34 -12.27 19.34 -8.96
N GLU A 35 -12.98 19.84 -7.94
CA GLU A 35 -12.38 20.69 -6.89
C GLU A 35 -11.83 19.89 -5.69
N VAL A 36 -12.33 18.68 -5.45
CA VAL A 36 -11.82 17.77 -4.40
C VAL A 36 -10.42 17.21 -4.77
N LEU A 37 -10.06 17.27 -6.06
CA LEU A 37 -8.86 16.70 -6.66
C LEU A 37 -7.52 17.28 -6.16
N GLN A 38 -7.48 18.54 -5.70
CA GLN A 38 -6.20 19.18 -5.37
C GLN A 38 -5.57 18.67 -4.07
N PHE A 39 -6.34 18.07 -3.16
CA PHE A 39 -5.85 17.68 -1.84
C PHE A 39 -5.60 16.17 -1.67
N PHE A 40 -6.20 15.32 -2.52
CA PHE A 40 -6.11 13.87 -2.35
C PHE A 40 -5.20 13.21 -3.39
N THR A 41 -3.90 13.41 -3.22
CA THR A 41 -2.82 12.71 -3.96
C THR A 41 -2.53 11.32 -3.39
N THR A 42 -3.44 10.75 -2.59
CA THR A 42 -3.25 9.48 -1.85
C THR A 42 -2.85 8.32 -2.77
N TYR A 43 -3.54 8.12 -3.89
CA TYR A 43 -3.18 7.08 -4.86
C TYR A 43 -1.77 7.26 -5.42
N GLU A 44 -1.45 8.43 -5.96
CA GLU A 44 -0.13 8.71 -6.53
C GLU A 44 0.97 8.56 -5.49
N ASN A 45 0.74 9.04 -4.26
CA ASN A 45 1.75 8.96 -3.21
C ASN A 45 1.99 7.52 -2.73
N ILE A 46 0.93 6.71 -2.59
CA ILE A 46 1.07 5.29 -2.21
C ILE A 46 1.72 4.50 -3.35
N LYS A 47 1.33 4.76 -4.61
CA LYS A 47 1.97 4.17 -5.78
C LYS A 47 3.47 4.50 -5.81
N ASN A 48 3.85 5.76 -5.64
CA ASN A 48 5.25 6.16 -5.63
C ASN A 48 6.04 5.48 -4.50
N LYS A 49 5.43 5.30 -3.32
CA LYS A 49 6.04 4.54 -2.22
C LYS A 49 6.22 3.06 -2.56
N MET A 50 5.26 2.45 -3.25
CA MET A 50 5.40 1.09 -3.75
C MET A 50 6.50 0.99 -4.82
N ASP A 51 6.62 1.97 -5.71
CA ASP A 51 7.72 2.03 -6.68
C ASP A 51 9.08 2.08 -5.97
N GLU A 52 9.20 2.82 -4.85
CA GLU A 52 10.42 2.81 -4.01
C GLU A 52 10.72 1.42 -3.41
N VAL A 53 9.69 0.65 -3.04
CA VAL A 53 9.84 -0.74 -2.56
C VAL A 53 10.40 -1.63 -3.68
N LEU A 54 9.84 -1.51 -4.89
CA LEU A 54 10.25 -2.32 -6.04
C LEU A 54 11.63 -1.98 -6.58
N GLN A 55 12.08 -0.73 -6.42
CA GLN A 55 13.41 -0.28 -6.83
C GLN A 55 14.50 -0.62 -5.80
N ALA A 56 14.15 -1.19 -4.65
CA ALA A 56 15.11 -1.53 -3.63
C ALA A 56 16.06 -2.66 -4.08
N ILE A 57 17.37 -2.39 -4.10
CA ILE A 57 18.39 -3.29 -4.66
C ILE A 57 18.74 -4.46 -3.71
N SER A 58 18.33 -4.41 -2.45
CA SER A 58 18.61 -5.45 -1.45
C SER A 58 17.40 -5.73 -0.57
N ALA A 59 17.30 -6.94 -0.02
CA ALA A 59 16.26 -7.31 0.93
C ALA A 59 16.20 -6.34 2.14
N ARG A 60 17.37 -5.87 2.62
CA ARG A 60 17.46 -4.89 3.71
C ARG A 60 16.88 -3.53 3.29
N GLY A 61 17.22 -3.07 2.08
CA GLY A 61 16.64 -1.86 1.49
C GLY A 61 15.14 -1.99 1.30
N MET A 62 14.68 -3.15 0.84
CA MET A 62 13.27 -3.44 0.61
C MET A 62 12.49 -3.42 1.93
N SER A 63 12.97 -4.09 2.98
CA SER A 63 12.33 -4.04 4.32
C SER A 63 12.26 -2.61 4.86
N LYS A 64 13.31 -1.80 4.70
CA LYS A 64 13.27 -0.38 5.07
C LYS A 64 12.15 0.37 4.33
N LYS A 65 12.06 0.19 3.00
CA LYS A 65 11.04 0.84 2.16
C LYS A 65 9.62 0.35 2.46
N ILE A 66 9.44 -0.93 2.78
CA ILE A 66 8.16 -1.47 3.22
C ILE A 66 7.72 -0.78 4.52
N LYS A 67 8.62 -0.65 5.51
CA LYS A 67 8.31 0.03 6.78
C LYS A 67 7.95 1.50 6.60
N GLU A 68 8.69 2.22 5.76
CA GLU A 68 8.37 3.60 5.39
C GLU A 68 6.97 3.68 4.73
N THR A 69 6.68 2.79 3.80
CA THR A 69 5.39 2.72 3.10
C THR A 69 4.24 2.39 4.05
N LYS A 70 4.42 1.45 4.99
CA LYS A 70 3.41 1.12 6.01
C LYS A 70 3.07 2.31 6.90
N ALA A 71 4.08 3.01 7.40
CA ALA A 71 3.87 4.21 8.21
C ALA A 71 3.11 5.28 7.41
N PHE A 72 3.43 5.41 6.13
CA PHE A 72 2.78 6.34 5.23
C PHE A 72 1.30 6.00 4.98
N VAL A 73 0.98 4.73 4.71
CA VAL A 73 -0.41 4.24 4.57
C VAL A 73 -1.20 4.45 5.86
N LYS A 74 -0.59 4.19 7.03
CA LYS A 74 -1.21 4.42 8.35
C LYS A 74 -1.55 5.89 8.59
N ASN A 75 -0.73 6.82 8.11
CA ASN A 75 -1.02 8.25 8.20
C ASN A 75 -2.25 8.60 7.36
N TYR A 76 -2.38 8.04 6.15
CA TYR A 76 -3.59 8.22 5.35
C TYR A 76 -4.83 7.63 6.01
N LEU A 77 -4.75 6.42 6.57
CA LEU A 77 -5.86 5.84 7.35
C LEU A 77 -6.34 6.80 8.44
N SER A 78 -5.40 7.40 9.18
CA SER A 78 -5.71 8.40 10.22
C SER A 78 -6.43 9.62 9.63
N ILE A 79 -5.94 10.17 8.51
CA ILE A 79 -6.56 11.31 7.83
C ILE A 79 -7.99 10.99 7.40
N TYR A 80 -8.23 9.88 6.71
CA TYR A 80 -9.57 9.50 6.24
C TYR A 80 -10.52 9.17 7.39
N SER A 81 -10.01 8.63 8.50
CA SER A 81 -10.81 8.36 9.69
C SER A 81 -11.36 9.63 10.34
N LEU A 82 -10.62 10.74 10.24
CA LEU A 82 -11.03 12.07 10.73
C LEU A 82 -12.04 12.78 9.81
N LEU A 83 -12.22 12.31 8.58
CA LEU A 83 -13.20 12.89 7.67
C LEU A 83 -14.63 12.54 8.12
N PRO A 84 -15.61 13.41 7.84
CA PRO A 84 -17.04 13.14 8.06
C PRO A 84 -17.49 11.84 7.36
N THR A 85 -18.47 11.14 7.94
CA THR A 85 -18.98 9.87 7.39
C THR A 85 -19.69 10.03 6.05
N ASP A 86 -20.19 11.22 5.75
CA ASP A 86 -20.81 11.59 4.47
C ASP A 86 -19.76 12.01 3.41
N PHE A 87 -18.47 12.03 3.75
CA PHE A 87 -17.41 12.23 2.78
C PHE A 87 -17.42 11.11 1.74
N GLU A 88 -17.55 11.49 0.47
CA GLU A 88 -17.71 10.57 -0.65
C GLU A 88 -16.59 9.52 -0.66
N LYS A 89 -16.99 8.24 -0.73
CA LYS A 89 -16.08 7.09 -0.82
C LYS A 89 -15.05 6.98 0.33
N ARG A 90 -15.28 7.67 1.45
CA ARG A 90 -14.45 7.57 2.67
C ARG A 90 -14.25 6.11 3.09
N ASP A 91 -15.34 5.42 3.38
CA ASP A 91 -15.29 4.08 3.98
C ASP A 91 -14.69 3.06 3.01
N GLN A 92 -14.97 3.20 1.71
CA GLN A 92 -14.33 2.40 0.68
C GLN A 92 -12.82 2.66 0.62
N THR A 93 -12.40 3.92 0.73
CA THR A 93 -10.97 4.29 0.75
C THR A 93 -10.27 3.78 1.99
N ILE A 94 -10.88 3.89 3.18
CA ILE A 94 -10.36 3.33 4.43
C ILE A 94 -10.17 1.82 4.29
N THR A 95 -11.19 1.12 3.78
CA THR A 95 -11.14 -0.34 3.57
C THR A 95 -9.98 -0.73 2.66
N THR A 96 -9.80 -0.03 1.53
CA THR A 96 -8.69 -0.30 0.61
C THR A 96 -7.33 -0.01 1.24
N LEU A 97 -7.19 1.08 2.01
CA LEU A 97 -5.96 1.41 2.71
C LEU A 97 -5.62 0.37 3.79
N ASP A 98 -6.61 -0.17 4.50
CA ASP A 98 -6.41 -1.25 5.48
C ASP A 98 -5.92 -2.54 4.80
N VAL A 99 -6.48 -2.90 3.64
CA VAL A 99 -5.99 -4.03 2.84
C VAL A 99 -4.53 -3.84 2.47
N ILE A 100 -4.16 -2.68 1.91
CA ILE A 100 -2.77 -2.36 1.54
C ILE A 100 -1.85 -2.44 2.78
N PHE A 101 -2.29 -1.91 3.92
CA PHE A 101 -1.50 -1.94 5.16
C PHE A 101 -1.22 -3.38 5.65
N ASN A 102 -2.23 -4.25 5.57
CA ASN A 102 -2.11 -5.65 5.96
C ASN A 102 -1.19 -6.42 5.01
N GLU A 103 -1.35 -6.24 3.71
CA GLU A 103 -0.48 -6.86 2.70
C GLU A 103 0.98 -6.41 2.86
N LEU A 104 1.24 -5.12 3.09
CA LEU A 104 2.60 -4.64 3.41
C LEU A 104 3.13 -5.24 4.71
N SER A 105 2.27 -5.52 5.69
CA SER A 105 2.67 -6.15 6.95
C SER A 105 3.07 -7.61 6.78
N GLU A 106 2.39 -8.33 5.90
CA GLU A 106 2.77 -9.69 5.51
C GLU A 106 4.08 -9.67 4.73
N LEU A 107 4.25 -8.71 3.81
CA LEU A 107 5.47 -8.59 3.00
C LEU A 107 6.69 -8.29 3.87
N ASP A 108 6.55 -7.40 4.85
CA ASP A 108 7.63 -7.10 5.81
C ASP A 108 8.05 -8.35 6.59
N LYS A 109 7.10 -9.19 7.00
CA LYS A 109 7.39 -10.46 7.70
C LYS A 109 8.16 -11.42 6.80
N LEU A 110 7.70 -11.61 5.55
CA LEU A 110 8.34 -12.52 4.61
C LEU A 110 9.77 -12.08 4.27
N ILE A 111 9.97 -10.79 3.97
CA ILE A 111 11.30 -10.25 3.69
C ILE A 111 12.20 -10.31 4.93
N SER A 112 11.67 -10.03 6.13
CA SER A 112 12.45 -10.12 7.37
C SER A 112 12.90 -11.54 7.69
N ASN A 113 12.12 -12.56 7.31
CA ASN A 113 12.51 -13.96 7.47
C ASN A 113 13.61 -14.42 6.48
N GLN A 114 13.91 -13.61 5.47
CA GLN A 114 15.00 -13.85 4.51
C GLN A 114 16.32 -13.13 4.88
N LEU A 115 16.29 -12.23 5.86
CA LEU A 115 17.44 -11.45 6.34
C LEU A 115 18.19 -12.17 7.46
#